data_AF-A0A7V3RDA1-F1
#
_entry.id   AF-A0A7V3RDA1-F1
#
_cell.length_a   1.000
_cell.length_b   1.000
_cell.length_c   1.000
_cell.angle_alpha   90.00
_cell.angle_beta   90.00
_cell.angle_gamma   90.00
#
_symmetry.space_group_name_H-M   'P 1'
#
loop_
_entity.id
_entity.type
_entity.pdbx_description
1 polymer ?
#
loop_
_entity_poly.entity_id
_entity_poly.type
_entity_poly.pdbx_seq_one_letter_code
_entity_poly.pdbx_strand_id
1 'polypeptide(L)'
;MILNQARELGKMSDEVFIEAAVLFEMGLDKYVDFIIVTDCPDEIRIHRMILRDHLSAEEADKRLKAQLPREEYLKRSDFVIETSEELEKTFEKVFEMVKNKPWNSEN
;
A
#
# COMPACT_ATOMS: atom_id res chain seq x y z
N MET A 1 15.73 -6.71 -8.02
CA MET A 1 15.62 -7.74 -6.95
C MET A 1 14.17 -8.15 -6.75
N ILE A 2 13.28 -7.22 -6.34
CA ILE A 2 11.84 -7.49 -6.13
C ILE A 2 11.13 -7.96 -7.41
N LEU A 3 11.30 -7.27 -8.54
CA LEU A 3 10.64 -7.65 -9.80
C LEU A 3 11.03 -9.04 -10.34
N ASN A 4 12.27 -9.47 -10.09
CA ASN A 4 12.70 -10.81 -10.51
C ASN A 4 12.02 -11.88 -9.63
N GLN A 5 11.89 -11.64 -8.32
CA GLN A 5 11.16 -12.56 -7.44
C GLN A 5 9.67 -12.61 -7.82
N ALA A 6 9.04 -11.46 -8.08
CA ALA A 6 7.65 -11.40 -8.51
C ALA A 6 7.42 -12.20 -9.81
N ARG A 7 8.33 -12.10 -10.79
CA ARG A 7 8.28 -12.88 -12.04
C ARG A 7 8.42 -14.38 -11.83
N GLU A 8 9.29 -14.82 -10.92
CA GLU A 8 9.42 -16.25 -10.62
C GLU A 8 8.18 -16.80 -9.91
N LEU A 9 7.61 -16.04 -8.97
CA LEU A 9 6.36 -16.40 -8.31
C LEU A 9 5.17 -16.45 -9.28
N GLY A 10 5.14 -15.53 -10.26
CA GLY A 10 4.12 -15.50 -11.32
C GLY A 10 4.14 -16.72 -12.26
N LYS A 11 5.15 -17.60 -12.17
CA LYS A 11 5.15 -18.89 -12.86
C LYS A 11 4.35 -19.96 -12.12
N MET A 12 4.05 -19.74 -10.84
CA MET A 12 3.40 -20.71 -9.94
C MET A 12 2.07 -20.21 -9.38
N SER A 13 1.76 -18.93 -9.53
CA SER A 13 0.54 -18.28 -9.06
C SER A 13 0.05 -17.29 -10.11
N ASP A 14 -1.25 -17.24 -10.32
CA ASP A 14 -1.88 -16.27 -11.22
C ASP A 14 -1.90 -14.85 -10.63
N GLU A 15 -1.75 -14.74 -9.30
CA GLU A 15 -1.79 -13.49 -8.56
C GLU A 15 -0.52 -13.34 -7.71
N VAL A 16 0.14 -12.17 -7.78
CA VAL A 16 1.32 -11.83 -7.00
C VAL A 16 1.18 -10.42 -6.44
N PHE A 17 1.33 -10.28 -5.12
CA PHE A 17 1.29 -8.99 -4.43
C PHE A 17 2.71 -8.51 -4.12
N ILE A 18 2.99 -7.25 -4.44
CA ILE A 18 4.27 -6.59 -4.13
C ILE A 18 4.01 -5.53 -3.06
N GLU A 19 4.59 -5.71 -1.88
CA GLU A 19 4.58 -4.69 -0.84
C GLU A 19 5.74 -3.70 -1.07
N ALA A 20 5.42 -2.41 -1.23
CA ALA A 20 6.41 -1.36 -1.35
C ALA A 20 5.87 -0.03 -0.82
N ALA A 21 6.48 0.48 0.25
CA ALA A 21 6.11 1.77 0.85
C ALA A 21 6.48 3.00 -0.01
N VAL A 22 7.34 2.82 -1.02
CA VAL A 22 7.81 3.86 -1.96
C VAL A 22 7.63 3.40 -3.41
N LEU A 23 6.49 2.75 -3.68
CA LEU A 23 6.18 2.09 -4.95
C LEU A 23 6.33 3.06 -6.13
N PHE A 24 5.77 4.26 -6.01
CA PHE A 24 5.76 5.26 -7.08
C PHE A 24 7.12 5.92 -7.30
N GLU A 25 7.84 6.20 -6.22
CA GLU A 25 9.18 6.79 -6.23
C GLU A 25 10.20 5.85 -6.89
N MET A 26 10.01 4.54 -6.72
CA MET A 26 10.80 3.49 -7.38
C MET A 26 10.36 3.20 -8.82
N GLY A 27 9.26 3.79 -9.29
CA GLY A 27 8.70 3.52 -10.61
C GLY A 27 8.15 2.10 -10.79
N LEU A 28 7.77 1.44 -9.69
CA LEU A 28 7.25 0.08 -9.69
C LEU A 28 5.81 0.01 -10.22
N ASP A 29 5.11 1.14 -10.25
CA ASP A 29 3.78 1.31 -10.85
C ASP A 29 3.71 0.85 -12.31
N LYS A 30 4.83 0.89 -13.04
CA LYS A 30 4.92 0.47 -14.44
C LYS A 30 4.97 -1.05 -14.63
N TYR A 31 5.06 -1.82 -13.55
CA TYR A 31 5.32 -3.26 -13.56
C TYR A 31 4.22 -4.07 -12.86
N VAL A 32 3.11 -3.43 -12.49
CA VAL A 32 1.97 -4.04 -11.83
C VAL A 32 0.69 -3.68 -12.60
N ASP A 33 -0.30 -4.57 -12.54
CA ASP A 33 -1.58 -4.36 -13.23
C ASP A 33 -2.53 -3.46 -12.41
N PHE A 34 -2.45 -3.55 -11.08
CA PHE A 34 -3.27 -2.79 -10.15
C PHE A 34 -2.45 -2.35 -8.93
N ILE A 35 -2.81 -1.20 -8.38
CA ILE A 35 -2.18 -0.57 -7.23
C ILE A 35 -3.21 -0.40 -6.12
N ILE A 36 -2.90 -0.99 -4.97
CA ILE A 36 -3.67 -0.85 -3.75
C ILE A 36 -2.86 0.02 -2.79
N VAL A 37 -3.47 1.09 -2.26
CA VAL A 37 -2.87 1.92 -1.21
C VAL A 37 -3.65 1.78 0.09
N THR A 38 -2.94 1.67 1.20
CA THR A 38 -3.52 1.86 2.54
C THR A 38 -3.39 3.32 2.95
N ASP A 39 -4.49 3.90 3.41
CA ASP A 39 -4.57 5.33 3.66
C ASP A 39 -5.12 5.63 5.06
N CYS A 40 -4.55 6.64 5.70
CA CYS A 40 -5.07 7.29 6.92
C CYS A 40 -4.44 8.69 7.04
N PRO A 41 -5.04 9.62 7.81
CA PRO A 41 -4.48 10.94 8.07
C PRO A 41 -3.02 10.89 8.55
N ASP A 42 -2.23 11.87 8.13
CA ASP A 42 -0.80 11.94 8.45
C ASP A 42 -0.52 11.98 9.96
N GLU A 43 -1.41 12.59 10.75
CA GLU A 43 -1.33 12.59 12.21
C GLU A 43 -1.35 11.16 12.79
N ILE A 44 -2.23 10.30 12.27
CA ILE A 44 -2.33 8.89 12.67
C ILE A 44 -1.09 8.12 12.21
N ARG A 45 -0.62 8.37 10.98
CA ARG A 45 0.61 7.75 10.44
C ARG A 45 1.83 8.07 11.30
N ILE A 46 2.03 9.35 11.61
CA ILE A 46 3.13 9.83 12.47
C ILE A 46 3.04 9.19 13.85
N HIS A 47 1.86 9.23 14.48
CA HIS A 47 1.65 8.62 15.79
C HIS A 47 2.00 7.12 15.80
N ARG A 48 1.52 6.37 14.80
CA ARG A 48 1.81 4.94 14.65
C ARG A 48 3.30 4.67 14.42
N MET A 49 3.99 5.50 13.62
CA MET A 49 5.45 5.37 13.41
C MET A 49 6.24 5.61 14.69
N ILE A 50 5.89 6.64 15.46
CA ILE A 50 6.54 6.93 16.74
C ILE A 50 6.39 5.75 17.71
N LEU A 51 5.17 5.21 17.84
CA LEU A 51 4.91 4.10 18.75
C LEU A 51 5.56 2.78 18.31
N ARG A 52 5.48 2.45 17.01
CA ARG A 52 5.96 1.18 16.47
C ARG A 52 7.47 1.15 16.31
N ASP A 53 8.05 2.23 15.79
CA ASP A 53 9.46 2.28 15.40
C ASP A 53 10.34 3.02 16.43
N HIS A 54 9.75 3.48 17.54
CA HIS A 54 10.41 4.26 18.60
C HIS A 54 11.12 5.53 18.09
N LEU A 55 10.51 6.20 17.10
CA LEU A 55 11.05 7.42 16.49
C LEU A 55 10.69 8.66 17.29
N SER A 56 11.52 9.70 17.21
CA SER A 56 11.12 11.05 17.57
C SER A 56 10.08 11.60 16.58
N ALA A 57 9.34 12.63 17.00
CA ALA A 57 8.38 13.31 16.13
C ALA A 57 9.05 13.91 14.88
N GLU A 58 10.27 14.44 15.02
CA GLU A 58 11.04 14.99 13.91
C GLU A 58 11.47 13.91 12.91
N GLU A 59 11.92 12.75 13.38
CA GLU A 59 12.28 11.62 12.50
C GLU A 59 11.06 11.06 11.76
N ALA A 60 9.93 10.94 12.45
CA ALA A 60 8.67 10.49 11.86
C ALA A 60 8.18 11.47 10.77
N ASP A 61 8.21 12.78 11.03
CA ASP A 61 7.86 13.83 10.07
C ASP A 61 8.81 13.84 8.87
N LYS A 62 10.12 13.74 9.12
CA LYS A 62 11.13 13.65 8.05
C LYS A 62 10.92 12.43 7.17
N ARG A 63 10.56 11.27 7.76
CA ARG A 63 10.29 10.04 7.01
C ARG A 63 9.02 10.15 6.17
N LEU A 64 7.97 10.77 6.72
CA LEU A 64 6.74 11.07 5.99
C LEU A 64 7.03 11.96 4.77
N LYS A 65 7.77 13.06 4.98
CA LYS A 65 8.11 14.05 3.94
C LYS A 65 9.10 13.56 2.88
N ALA A 66 9.79 12.44 3.14
CA ALA A 66 10.67 11.82 2.15
C ALA A 66 9.92 11.05 1.06
N GLN A 67 8.63 10.78 1.26
CA GLN A 67 7.75 10.13 0.30
C GLN A 67 6.95 11.17 -0.51
N LEU A 68 6.33 10.72 -1.59
CA LEU A 68 5.35 11.53 -2.32
C LEU A 68 4.16 11.91 -1.41
N PRO A 69 3.52 13.07 -1.65
CA PRO A 69 2.34 13.47 -0.91
C PRO A 69 1.21 12.44 -0.98
N ARG A 70 0.43 12.32 0.10
CA ARG A 70 -0.75 11.44 0.18
C ARG A 70 -1.67 11.56 -1.04
N GLU A 71 -1.89 12.78 -1.53
CA GLU A 71 -2.74 13.05 -2.69
C GLU A 71 -2.24 12.36 -3.97
N GLU A 72 -0.93 12.25 -4.18
CA GLU A 72 -0.35 11.54 -5.33
C GLU A 72 -0.62 10.04 -5.26
N TYR A 73 -0.57 9.46 -4.06
CA TYR A 73 -0.92 8.06 -3.86
C TYR A 73 -2.39 7.81 -4.16
N LEU A 74 -3.29 8.62 -3.59
CA LEU A 74 -4.75 8.48 -3.79
C LEU A 74 -5.17 8.66 -5.25
N LYS A 75 -4.51 9.57 -5.97
CA LYS A 75 -4.81 9.85 -7.37
C LYS A 75 -4.36 8.72 -8.32
N ARG A 76 -3.31 7.98 -7.96
CA ARG A 76 -2.64 7.00 -8.83
C ARG A 76 -2.94 5.54 -8.45
N SER A 77 -3.63 5.30 -7.35
CA SER A 77 -4.06 3.97 -6.93
C SER A 77 -5.40 3.57 -7.54
N ASP A 78 -5.54 2.30 -7.90
CA ASP A 78 -6.81 1.72 -8.33
C ASP A 78 -7.75 1.46 -7.16
N PHE A 79 -7.18 1.11 -5.99
CA PHE A 79 -7.95 0.83 -4.78
C PHE A 79 -7.33 1.52 -3.56
N VAL A 80 -8.20 2.10 -2.73
CA VAL A 80 -7.82 2.74 -1.46
C VAL A 80 -8.46 1.97 -0.32
N ILE A 81 -7.63 1.47 0.60
CA ILE A 81 -8.06 0.85 1.84
C ILE A 81 -7.86 1.86 2.97
N GLU A 82 -8.97 2.37 3.50
CA GLU A 82 -8.97 3.28 4.64
C GLU A 82 -8.65 2.51 5.94
N THR A 83 -7.65 2.99 6.70
CA THR A 83 -7.05 2.33 7.87
C THR A 83 -7.01 3.19 9.14
N SER A 84 -7.79 4.27 9.23
CA SER A 84 -7.86 5.12 10.43
C SER A 84 -8.66 4.48 11.56
N GLU A 85 -9.55 3.55 11.22
CA GLU A 85 -10.38 2.80 12.18
C GLU A 85 -9.62 1.63 12.82
N GLU A 86 -10.36 0.82 13.59
CA GLU A 86 -9.87 -0.41 14.20
C GLU A 86 -9.48 -1.46 13.14
N LEU A 87 -8.62 -2.40 13.54
CA LEU A 87 -8.02 -3.39 12.66
C LEU A 87 -9.09 -4.28 12.00
N GLU A 88 -10.15 -4.61 12.73
CA GLU A 88 -11.31 -5.37 12.28
C GLU A 88 -11.96 -4.73 11.05
N LYS A 89 -12.09 -3.40 11.05
CA LYS A 89 -12.65 -2.66 9.90
C LYS A 89 -11.74 -2.68 8.69
N THR A 90 -10.43 -2.67 8.91
CA THR A 90 -9.47 -2.85 7.83
C THR A 90 -9.58 -4.25 7.23
N PHE A 91 -9.71 -5.29 8.06
CA PHE A 91 -9.90 -6.67 7.59
C PHE A 91 -11.18 -6.84 6.79
N GLU A 92 -12.30 -6.26 7.24
CA GLU A 92 -13.56 -6.27 6.48
C GLU A 92 -13.38 -5.67 5.08
N LYS A 93 -12.73 -4.50 4.97
CA LYS A 93 -12.46 -3.81 3.69
C LYS A 93 -11.55 -4.65 2.77
N VAL A 94 -10.48 -5.24 3.31
CA VAL A 94 -9.57 -6.12 2.55
C VAL A 94 -10.32 -7.36 2.05
N PHE A 95 -11.11 -7.99 2.92
CA PHE A 95 -11.84 -9.22 2.59
C PHE A 95 -12.85 -8.98 1.47
N GLU A 96 -13.63 -7.91 1.54
CA GLU A 96 -14.57 -7.53 0.49
C GLU A 96 -13.85 -7.25 -0.85
N MET A 97 -12.74 -6.51 -0.84
CA MET A 97 -11.95 -6.25 -2.05
C MET A 97 -11.43 -7.55 -2.68
N VAL A 98 -10.84 -8.44 -1.88
CA VAL A 98 -10.30 -9.73 -2.36
C VAL A 98 -11.41 -10.67 -2.80
N LYS A 99 -12.59 -10.66 -2.16
CA LYS A 99 -13.73 -11.48 -2.56
C LYS A 99 -14.29 -11.03 -3.91
N ASN A 100 -14.37 -9.72 -4.14
CA ASN A 100 -14.89 -9.15 -5.37
C ASN A 100 -13.92 -9.28 -6.55
N LYS A 101 -12.63 -9.58 -6.29
CA LYS A 101 -11.55 -9.75 -7.28
C LYS A 101 -11.71 -8.83 -8.50
N PRO A 102 -11.69 -7.50 -8.32
CA PRO A 102 -11.93 -6.57 -9.42
C PRO A 102 -10.89 -6.66 -10.55
N TRP A 103 -9.76 -7.32 -10.29
CA TRP A 103 -8.72 -7.63 -11.27
C TRP A 103 -8.93 -8.95 -12.04
N ASN A 104 -9.96 -9.74 -11.72
CA ASN A 104 -10.32 -10.94 -12.49
C ASN A 104 -11.38 -10.59 -13.54
N SER A 105 -10.98 -10.56 -14.81
CA SER A 105 -11.83 -10.25 -15.97
C SER A 105 -12.77 -11.40 -16.41
N GLU A 106 -13.21 -12.27 -15.49
CA GLU A 106 -14.20 -13.32 -15.77
C GLU A 106 -15.63 -12.96 -15.30
N ASN A 107 -15.95 -11.66 -15.22
CA ASN A 107 -17.32 -11.15 -15.15
C ASN A 107 -17.66 -10.30 -16.38
#